data_AF-A0A3N1QKD6-F1
#
_entry.id   AF-A0A3N1QKD6-F1
#
_cell.length_a   1.000
_cell.length_b   1.000
_cell.length_c   1.000
_cell.angle_alpha   90.00
_cell.angle_beta   90.00
_cell.angle_gamma   90.00
#
_symmetry.space_group_name_H-M   'P 1'
#
loop_
_entity.id
_entity.type
_entity.pdbx_description
1 polymer ?
#
loop_
_entity_poly.entity_id
_entity_poly.type
_entity_poly.pdbx_seq_one_letter_code
_entity_poly.pdbx_strand_id
1 'polypeptide(L)' 'MVEDKVLENRLRREAERRGYMLVKSRRRDPKALDYGLYALVVDMAGNRAGRYGGQAAISAFENGFGMTLAEVEKELS' A
#
# COMPACT_ATOMS: atom_id res chain seq x y z
N MET A 1 -12.91 -13.47 4.98
CA MET A 1 -11.73 -13.03 5.77
C MET A 1 -10.42 -13.75 5.42
N VAL A 2 -10.41 -14.94 4.78
CA VAL A 2 -9.16 -15.55 4.25
C VAL A 2 -8.77 -14.97 2.89
N GLU A 3 -9.78 -14.62 2.09
CA GLU A 3 -9.64 -14.14 0.72
C GLU A 3 -8.89 -12.81 0.61
N ASP A 4 -9.21 -11.83 1.48
CA ASP A 4 -8.52 -10.53 1.50
C ASP A 4 -7.02 -10.65 1.78
N LYS A 5 -6.64 -11.58 2.67
CA LYS A 5 -5.22 -11.80 3.02
C LYS A 5 -4.46 -12.49 1.89
N VAL A 6 -5.11 -13.39 1.17
CA VAL A 6 -4.53 -14.06 -0.01
C VAL A 6 -4.36 -13.03 -1.14
N LEU A 7 -5.37 -12.20 -1.38
CA LEU A 7 -5.32 -11.14 -2.39
C LEU A 7 -4.25 -10.09 -2.05
N GLU A 8 -4.17 -9.64 -0.80
CA GLU A 8 -3.14 -8.70 -0.33
C GLU A 8 -1.73 -9.24 -0.55
N ASN A 9 -1.49 -10.52 -0.23
CA ASN A 9 -0.18 -11.15 -0.46
C ASN A 9 0.15 -11.30 -1.95
N ARG A 10 -0.85 -11.58 -2.79
CA ARG A 10 -0.69 -11.63 -4.25
C ARG A 10 -0.31 -10.26 -4.80
N LEU A 11 -1.05 -9.22 -4.43
CA LEU A 11 -0.80 -7.84 -4.87
C LEU A 11 0.52 -7.29 -4.35
N ARG A 12 0.93 -7.64 -3.13
CA ARG A 12 2.26 -7.30 -2.61
C ARG A 12 3.36 -7.86 -3.50
N ARG A 13 3.26 -9.12 -3.91
CA ARG A 13 4.24 -9.75 -4.81
C ARG A 13 4.21 -9.14 -6.20
N GLU A 14 3.04 -8.79 -6.72
CA GLU A 14 2.92 -8.12 -8.01
C GLU A 14 3.55 -6.73 -7.98
N ALA A 15 3.28 -5.95 -6.93
CA ALA A 15 3.90 -4.66 -6.70
C ALA A 15 5.43 -4.80 -6.66
N GLU A 16 5.96 -5.72 -5.86
CA GLU A 16 7.41 -5.97 -5.74
C GLU A 16 8.02 -6.34 -7.10
N ARG A 17 7.34 -7.18 -7.90
CA ARG A 17 7.80 -7.53 -9.27
C ARG A 17 7.86 -6.33 -10.20
N ARG A 18 6.96 -5.36 -10.05
CA ARG A 18 6.90 -4.14 -10.84
C ARG A 18 7.77 -3.01 -10.27
N GLY A 19 8.53 -3.25 -9.19
CA GLY A 19 9.39 -2.26 -8.55
C GLY A 19 8.67 -1.32 -7.58
N TYR A 20 7.45 -1.67 -7.18
CA TYR A 20 6.65 -0.94 -6.19
C TYR A 20 6.63 -1.66 -4.85
N MET A 21 6.35 -0.91 -3.79
CA MET A 21 6.05 -1.44 -2.46
C MET A 21 4.60 -1.15 -2.11
N LEU A 22 3.85 -2.19 -1.75
CA LEU A 22 2.48 -2.07 -1.26
C LEU A 22 2.49 -1.81 0.25
N VAL A 23 2.08 -0.62 0.66
CA VAL A 23 2.01 -0.20 2.08
C VAL A 23 0.57 -0.09 2.51
N LYS A 24 0.23 -0.66 3.66
CA LYS A 24 -1.09 -0.52 4.28
C LYS A 24 -1.10 0.62 5.29
N SER A 25 -2.18 1.40 5.38
CA SER A 25 -2.32 2.38 6.45
C SER A 25 -2.25 1.68 7.81
N ARG A 26 -1.47 2.28 8.72
CA ARG A 26 -1.29 1.80 10.10
C ARG A 26 -2.40 2.28 11.03
N ARG A 27 -3.28 3.17 10.57
CA ARG A 27 -4.34 3.72 11.41
C ARG A 27 -5.36 2.64 11.74
N ARG A 28 -5.64 2.52 13.04
CA ARG A 28 -6.59 1.55 13.60
C ARG A 28 -7.97 2.15 13.85
N ASP A 29 -8.11 3.46 13.78
CA ASP A 29 -9.38 4.15 13.96
C ASP A 29 -10.24 3.95 12.71
N PRO A 30 -11.38 3.23 12.79
CA PRO A 30 -12.26 3.02 11.65
C PRO A 30 -12.88 4.30 11.08
N LYS A 31 -12.85 5.41 11.84
CA LYS A 31 -13.34 6.72 11.39
C LYS A 31 -12.29 7.54 10.65
N ALA A 32 -11.04 7.07 10.60
CA ALA A 32 -10.00 7.76 9.85
C ALA A 32 -10.24 7.60 8.35
N LEU A 33 -10.05 8.68 7.59
CA LEU A 33 -10.27 8.70 6.13
C LEU A 33 -9.35 7.71 5.39
N ASP A 34 -8.22 7.35 6.00
CA ASP A 34 -7.23 6.43 5.47
C ASP A 34 -7.34 5.00 6.05
N TYR A 35 -8.37 4.71 6.85
CA TYR A 35 -8.54 3.39 7.46
C TYR A 35 -8.75 2.31 6.40
N GLY A 36 -7.89 1.28 6.43
CA GLY A 36 -7.97 0.16 5.51
C GLY A 36 -7.49 0.44 4.08
N LEU A 37 -6.93 1.62 3.82
CA LEU A 37 -6.35 1.97 2.52
C LEU A 37 -4.91 1.48 2.38
N TYR A 38 -4.49 1.38 1.12
CA TYR A 38 -3.17 0.98 0.68
C TYR A 38 -2.54 2.06 -0.19
N ALA A 39 -1.22 2.07 -0.28
CA ALA A 39 -0.47 2.95 -1.16
C ALA A 39 0.58 2.14 -1.92
N LEU A 40 0.71 2.41 -3.21
CA LEU A 40 1.81 1.93 -4.04
C LEU A 40 2.89 3.00 -4.05
N VAL A 41 4.07 2.68 -3.54
CA VAL A 41 5.21 3.60 -3.55
C VAL A 41 6.33 3.01 -4.37
N VAL A 42 7.02 3.85 -5.16
CA VAL A 42 8.19 3.42 -5.93
C VAL A 42 9.34 3.16 -4.95
N ASP A 43 9.93 1.97 -4.99
CA ASP A 43 11.18 1.72 -4.26
C ASP A 43 12.35 2.35 -5.03
N MET A 44 12.55 3.66 -4.84
CA MET A 44 13.56 4.38 -5.61
C MET A 44 15.01 4.12 -5.13
N ALA A 45 15.24 3.30 -4.10
CA ALA A 45 16.60 2.97 -3.66
C ALA A 45 16.66 1.85 -2.61
N GLY A 46 16.33 0.60 -2.96
CA GLY A 46 16.64 -0.59 -2.13
C GLY A 46 16.32 -0.43 -0.63
N ASN A 47 15.29 0.34 -0.31
CA ASN A 47 15.06 0.82 1.05
C ASN A 47 13.98 -0.07 1.65
N ARG A 48 14.41 -1.08 2.42
CA ARG A 48 13.53 -1.86 3.30
C ARG A 48 12.50 -0.92 3.94
N ALA A 49 11.23 -1.29 3.81
CA ALA A 49 10.04 -0.64 4.35
C ALA A 49 10.28 0.03 5.71
N GLY A 50 10.83 1.25 5.73
CA GLY A 50 11.33 1.78 6.99
C GLY A 50 12.04 3.12 6.96
N ARG A 51 12.72 3.53 5.87
CA ARG A 51 13.41 4.83 5.88
C ARG A 51 13.12 5.82 4.75
N TYR A 52 12.63 5.40 3.58
CA TYR A 52 12.17 6.35 2.55
C TYR A 52 10.86 5.97 1.84
N GLY A 53 10.57 4.67 1.62
CA GLY A 53 9.26 4.24 1.10
C GLY A 53 8.09 4.37 2.10
N GLY A 54 8.38 4.25 3.40
CA GLY A 54 7.37 4.42 4.45
C GLY A 54 6.90 5.86 4.61
N GLN A 55 7.79 6.84 4.43
CA GLN A 55 7.44 8.26 4.51
C GLN A 55 6.61 8.69 3.29
N ALA A 56 6.96 8.21 2.09
CA ALA A 56 6.15 8.43 0.89
C ALA A 56 4.73 7.87 1.05
N ALA A 57 4.59 6.70 1.66
CA ALA A 57 3.27 6.13 1.96
C ALA A 57 2.52 6.96 2.99
N ILE A 58 3.17 7.39 4.07
CA ILE A 58 2.57 8.29 5.08
C ILE A 58 2.06 9.57 4.42
N SER A 59 2.90 10.21 3.59
CA SER A 59 2.50 11.42 2.87
C SER A 59 1.37 11.15 1.87
N ALA A 60 1.34 10.01 1.18
CA ALA A 60 0.22 9.65 0.31
C ALA A 60 -1.09 9.56 1.10
N PHE A 61 -1.09 8.89 2.26
CA PHE A 61 -2.27 8.79 3.12
C PHE A 61 -2.68 10.14 3.72
N GLU A 62 -1.72 10.97 4.15
CA GLU A 62 -1.99 12.32 4.68
C GLU A 62 -2.58 13.25 3.62
N ASN A 63 -2.23 13.07 2.35
CA ASN A 63 -2.78 13.82 1.22
C ASN A 63 -4.08 13.19 0.66
N GLY A 64 -4.60 12.11 1.28
CA GLY A 64 -5.83 11.44 0.84
C GLY A 64 -5.67 10.51 -0.37
N PHE A 65 -4.44 10.22 -0.80
CA PHE A 65 -4.11 9.29 -1.89
C PHE A 65 -3.99 7.85 -1.39
N GLY A 66 -5.03 7.35 -0.72
CA GLY A 66 -5.14 5.94 -0.37
C GLY A 66 -5.99 5.18 -1.41
N MET A 67 -5.53 4.00 -1.81
CA MET A 67 -6.22 3.09 -2.70
C MET A 67 -6.82 1.92 -1.92
N THR A 68 -8.01 1.49 -2.29
CA THR A 68 -8.57 0.21 -1.86
C THR A 68 -7.81 -0.96 -2.51
N LEU A 69 -8.00 -2.17 -1.98
CA LEU A 69 -7.35 -3.36 -2.52
C LEU A 69 -7.75 -3.64 -4.00
N ALA A 70 -8.98 -3.31 -4.38
CA ALA A 70 -9.48 -3.43 -5.74
C ALA A 70 -8.84 -2.40 -6.69
N GLU A 71 -8.60 -1.17 -6.22
CA GLU A 71 -7.90 -0.15 -7.00
C GLU A 71 -6.43 -0.51 -7.21
N VAL A 72 -5.78 -1.06 -6.18
CA VAL A 72 -4.42 -1.61 -6.29
C VAL A 72 -4.39 -2.75 -7.31
N GLU A 73 -5.37 -3.66 -7.31
CA GLU A 73 -5.45 -4.71 -8.32
C GLU A 73 -5.60 -4.15 -9.73
N LYS A 74 -6.42 -3.12 -9.92
CA LYS A 74 -6.61 -2.46 -11.21
C LYS A 74 -5.32 -1.79 -11.72
N GLU A 75 -4.57 -1.16 -10.84
CA GLU A 75 -3.30 -0.49 -11.17
C GLU A 75 -2.18 -1.52 -11.47
N LEU A 76 -2.24 -2.69 -10.82
CA LEU A 76 -1.28 -3.78 -10.98
C LEU A 76 -1.73 -4.88 -11.96
N SER A 77 -2.85 -4.73 -12.66
CA SER A 77 -3.25 -5.63 -13.76
C SER A 77 -2.54 -5.28 -15.06
#